data_AF-A0A521U7W8-F1
#
_entry.id   AF-A0A521U7W8-F1
#
_cell.length_a   1.000
_cell.length_b   1.000
_cell.length_c   1.000
_cell.angle_alpha   90.00
_cell.angle_beta   90.00
_cell.angle_gamma   90.00
#
_symmetry.space_group_name_H-M   'P 1'
#
loop_
_entity.id
_entity.type
_entity.pdbx_description
1 polymer ?
#
loop_
_entity_poly.entity_id
_entity_poly.type
_entity_poly.pdbx_seq_one_letter_code
_entity_poly.pdbx_strand_id
1 'polypeptide(L)'
;MTPSRHRGVPLTLLAAAALVSCGNDATPTPTPAANTWTIASGEYTLAPGEERYLCTTATLPADRETVITAMTPTYGTGTHHIFFAQTLAPEDAGTFECRTLFRTTWAPLYLGGVQSGTLQLPRGAGIRLSGGQQVLIQLHLQNASASPIRARTSMTLTLADPAAPVVAAGVFGVDNRTVRIPARSTNHRTAMTCRPNRDMNVFAVLGHMHKYGSRLEFVRGGVDSTDALYETDWNFGEQPTTPRVFTLRADESVSLRCFHSNTTSAEVPYGESSDQEMCASVMYYTPFDQLDGCIEDGTARDDAGSGPGDASVPLGDGGVPVGSCVQPGENGNEQGVGRFCTARGNQCAGNAANLCLAALAPTEGQWFCTHLCTMDSQCGAGSVCVGDSRGRVCMPARCAPSTDAGPASDGGAADASTGRDQ
;
A
#
# COMPACT_ATOMS: atom_id res chain seq x y z
N MET A 1 75.43 31.09 -3.23
CA MET A 1 74.02 31.51 -3.06
C MET A 1 73.22 30.29 -2.63
N THR A 2 73.04 30.18 -1.31
CA THR A 2 72.13 29.28 -0.58
C THR A 2 72.20 29.73 0.89
N PRO A 3 71.10 29.83 1.67
CA PRO A 3 71.05 30.60 2.93
C PRO A 3 71.49 29.75 4.13
N SER A 4 72.32 30.31 5.03
CA SER A 4 71.96 30.95 6.32
C SER A 4 71.42 29.96 7.38
N ARG A 5 72.27 29.44 8.29
CA ARG A 5 72.64 29.97 9.64
C ARG A 5 71.46 29.96 10.64
N HIS A 6 71.55 29.63 11.93
CA HIS A 6 72.57 29.10 12.84
C HIS A 6 71.85 28.69 14.16
N ARG A 7 72.52 27.80 14.93
CA ARG A 7 72.54 27.58 16.40
C ARG A 7 71.78 28.65 17.22
N GLY A 8 70.91 28.36 18.19
CA GLY A 8 71.03 27.41 19.29
C GLY A 8 71.61 28.11 20.52
N VAL A 9 70.85 28.21 21.62
CA VAL A 9 71.26 28.19 23.06
C VAL A 9 70.01 28.48 23.93
N PRO A 10 69.90 27.89 25.15
CA PRO A 10 68.64 27.62 25.84
C PRO A 10 68.38 28.57 27.02
N LEU A 11 67.15 28.57 27.55
CA LEU A 11 66.92 29.01 28.93
C LEU A 11 65.67 28.35 29.52
N THR A 12 65.89 27.63 30.60
CA THR A 12 64.87 27.01 31.45
C THR A 12 64.45 27.98 32.55
N LEU A 13 63.18 27.82 32.96
CA LEU A 13 62.64 27.93 34.33
C LEU A 13 61.92 29.21 34.81
N LEU A 14 60.76 28.91 35.40
CA LEU A 14 59.95 29.59 36.43
C LEU A 14 58.79 30.53 36.03
N ALA A 15 57.63 29.86 35.88
CA ALA A 15 56.41 29.98 36.70
C ALA A 15 55.67 31.34 36.82
N ALA A 16 54.44 31.35 36.32
CA ALA A 16 53.33 32.13 36.88
C ALA A 16 52.03 31.32 36.78
N ALA A 17 51.37 31.12 37.91
CA ALA A 17 50.04 30.55 37.99
C ALA A 17 49.00 31.58 37.52
N ALA A 18 48.11 31.16 36.62
CA ALA A 18 46.87 31.87 36.32
C ALA A 18 45.73 30.86 36.26
N LEU A 19 44.68 31.15 37.03
CA LEU A 19 43.41 30.43 37.09
C LEU A 19 42.78 30.33 35.70
N VAL A 20 42.54 29.12 35.21
CA VAL A 20 41.71 28.88 34.02
C VAL A 20 40.40 28.26 34.48
N SER A 21 39.33 29.00 34.23
CA SER A 21 37.93 28.61 34.34
C SER A 21 37.66 27.38 33.45
N CYS A 22 37.11 26.31 34.02
CA CYS A 22 36.56 25.19 33.26
C CYS A 22 35.15 25.56 32.78
N GLY A 23 35.06 26.18 31.59
CA GLY A 23 33.85 26.21 30.79
C GLY A 23 33.90 25.08 29.77
N ASN A 24 33.38 23.91 30.11
CA ASN A 24 33.09 22.89 29.10
C ASN A 24 31.66 23.12 28.62
N ASP A 25 31.56 23.81 27.49
CA ASP A 25 30.38 23.83 26.63
C ASP A 25 30.02 22.38 26.28
N ALA A 26 29.01 21.85 26.98
CA ALA A 26 28.30 20.68 26.51
C ALA A 26 27.60 21.09 25.20
N THR A 27 28.14 20.66 24.06
CA THR A 27 27.40 20.66 22.79
C THR A 27 26.03 20.05 23.05
N PRO A 28 24.93 20.78 22.84
CA PRO A 28 23.60 20.22 23.06
C PRO A 28 23.40 19.07 22.10
N THR A 29 23.16 17.88 22.65
CA THR A 29 22.61 16.74 21.92
C THR A 29 21.40 17.22 21.12
N PRO A 30 21.28 16.96 19.81
CA PRO A 30 20.13 17.40 19.04
C PRO A 30 18.86 16.79 19.65
N THR A 31 18.01 17.64 20.22
CA THR A 31 16.65 17.29 20.64
C THR A 31 15.92 16.66 19.45
N PRO A 32 15.24 15.50 19.60
CA PRO A 32 14.36 14.99 18.55
C PRO A 32 13.39 16.09 18.13
N ALA A 33 13.31 16.38 16.84
CA ALA A 33 12.49 17.46 16.30
C ALA A 33 11.03 17.29 16.76
N ALA A 34 10.42 18.38 17.26
CA ALA A 34 9.08 18.42 17.89
C ALA A 34 7.90 17.99 16.98
N ASN A 35 8.16 17.46 15.79
CA ASN A 35 7.15 17.15 14.77
C ASN A 35 7.19 15.67 14.33
N THR A 36 7.42 14.73 15.26
CA THR A 36 7.34 13.30 14.94
C THR A 36 6.23 12.59 15.70
N TRP A 37 5.65 11.57 15.09
CA TRP A 37 4.74 10.62 15.75
C TRP A 37 5.19 9.19 15.44
N THR A 38 5.14 8.29 16.42
CA THR A 38 5.64 6.92 16.25
C THR A 38 4.58 5.91 16.67
N ILE A 39 4.39 4.90 15.84
CA ILE A 39 3.72 3.65 16.20
C ILE A 39 4.77 2.55 16.31
N ALA A 40 4.67 1.73 17.34
CA ALA A 40 5.57 0.60 17.56
C ALA A 40 4.75 -0.65 17.83
N SER A 41 5.16 -1.78 17.26
CA SER A 41 4.59 -3.08 17.57
C SER A 41 4.71 -3.38 19.06
N GLY A 42 3.89 -4.28 19.58
CA GLY A 42 4.24 -5.04 20.78
C GLY A 42 5.57 -5.76 20.60
N GLU A 43 6.15 -6.22 21.70
CA GLU A 43 7.27 -7.15 21.59
C GLU A 43 6.77 -8.48 21.03
N TYR A 44 7.52 -9.03 20.08
CA TYR A 44 7.21 -10.33 19.50
C TYR A 44 8.38 -11.29 19.69
N THR A 45 8.04 -12.58 19.72
CA THR A 45 8.99 -13.69 19.73
C THR A 45 8.75 -14.60 18.53
N LEU A 46 9.84 -15.14 17.97
CA LEU A 46 9.79 -16.12 16.89
C LEU A 46 10.64 -17.33 17.26
N ALA A 47 10.06 -18.53 17.21
CA ALA A 47 10.81 -19.78 17.26
C ALA A 47 11.64 -19.96 15.97
N PRO A 48 12.71 -20.79 15.99
CA PRO A 48 13.43 -21.16 14.78
C PRO A 48 12.48 -21.71 13.69
N GLY A 49 12.57 -21.18 12.48
CA GLY A 49 11.75 -21.56 11.33
C GLY A 49 10.31 -21.02 11.34
N GLU A 50 9.93 -20.20 12.31
CA GLU A 50 8.57 -19.66 12.41
C GLU A 50 8.33 -18.52 11.40
N GLU A 51 7.13 -18.53 10.79
CA GLU A 51 6.56 -17.46 9.96
C GLU A 51 5.20 -17.05 10.56
N ARG A 52 4.98 -15.74 10.77
CA ARG A 52 3.72 -15.22 11.36
C ARG A 52 3.43 -13.79 10.91
N TYR A 53 2.19 -13.34 11.14
CA TYR A 53 1.70 -12.02 10.72
C TYR A 53 1.13 -11.26 11.92
N LEU A 54 1.81 -10.17 12.28
CA LEU A 54 1.49 -9.38 13.47
C LEU A 54 1.02 -7.99 13.08
N CYS A 55 -0.17 -7.62 13.50
CA CYS A 55 -0.71 -6.28 13.32
C CYS A 55 -0.59 -5.47 14.60
N THR A 56 -0.35 -4.17 14.48
CA THR A 56 -0.42 -3.22 15.59
C THR A 56 -1.12 -1.95 15.13
N THR A 57 -2.16 -1.55 15.85
CA THR A 57 -2.93 -0.34 15.55
C THR A 57 -2.60 0.78 16.51
N ALA A 58 -2.75 2.02 16.03
CA ALA A 58 -2.77 3.21 16.86
C ALA A 58 -3.63 4.29 16.21
N THR A 59 -4.04 5.27 17.01
CA THR A 59 -4.92 6.36 16.55
C THR A 59 -4.14 7.67 16.56
N LEU A 60 -4.21 8.41 15.46
CA LEU A 60 -3.63 9.75 15.36
C LEU A 60 -4.41 10.75 16.23
N PRO A 61 -3.80 11.89 16.63
CA PRO A 61 -4.51 12.91 17.40
C PRO A 61 -5.83 13.32 16.75
N ALA A 62 -6.90 13.43 17.54
CA ALA A 62 -8.26 13.71 17.05
C ALA A 62 -8.53 15.20 16.78
N ASP A 63 -7.72 16.08 17.37
CA ASP A 63 -7.89 17.52 17.36
C ASP A 63 -7.31 18.22 16.12
N ARG A 64 -6.61 17.48 15.24
CA ARG A 64 -5.97 18.03 14.05
C ARG A 64 -5.71 16.98 12.97
N GLU A 65 -5.61 17.44 11.72
CA GLU A 65 -5.06 16.60 10.65
C GLU A 65 -3.57 16.30 10.88
N THR A 66 -3.13 15.17 10.35
CA THR A 66 -1.71 14.80 10.29
C THR A 66 -1.23 14.88 8.85
N VAL A 67 -0.13 15.60 8.61
CA VAL A 67 0.51 15.70 7.28
C VAL A 67 1.88 15.06 7.34
N ILE A 68 2.00 13.87 6.75
CA ILE A 68 3.24 13.08 6.75
C ILE A 68 4.13 13.55 5.60
N THR A 69 5.42 13.76 5.89
CA THR A 69 6.46 14.13 4.91
C THR A 69 7.60 13.13 4.82
N ALA A 70 7.76 12.27 5.83
CA ALA A 70 8.65 11.12 5.77
C ALA A 70 8.15 9.98 6.68
N MET A 71 8.46 8.76 6.30
CA MET A 71 8.17 7.54 7.07
C MET A 71 9.47 6.76 7.27
N THR A 72 9.88 6.59 8.52
CA THR A 72 11.15 5.92 8.88
C THR A 72 10.86 4.67 9.69
N PRO A 73 11.04 3.47 9.11
CA PRO A 73 10.93 2.23 9.85
C PRO A 73 12.16 2.00 10.73
N THR A 74 11.96 1.34 11.87
CA THR A 74 13.01 0.66 12.63
C THR A 74 12.68 -0.81 12.65
N TYR A 75 13.43 -1.62 11.91
CA TYR A 75 13.21 -3.06 11.79
C TYR A 75 13.74 -3.78 13.04
N GLY A 76 12.85 -4.45 13.76
CA GLY A 76 13.24 -5.49 14.69
C GLY A 76 13.69 -6.74 13.94
N THR A 77 14.63 -7.48 14.51
CA THR A 77 15.09 -8.77 13.95
C THR A 77 13.89 -9.66 13.63
N GLY A 78 13.94 -10.37 12.50
CA GLY A 78 12.86 -11.22 12.01
C GLY A 78 11.71 -10.50 11.30
N THR A 79 11.69 -9.17 11.24
CA THR A 79 10.75 -8.46 10.36
C THR A 79 11.20 -8.59 8.92
N HIS A 80 10.42 -9.33 8.12
CA HIS A 80 10.67 -9.52 6.69
C HIS A 80 9.97 -8.45 5.86
N HIS A 81 8.71 -8.14 6.14
CA HIS A 81 7.98 -6.98 5.58
C HIS A 81 7.31 -6.11 6.64
N ILE A 82 7.22 -4.81 6.32
CA ILE A 82 6.38 -3.81 6.99
C ILE A 82 5.36 -3.32 5.97
N PHE A 83 4.08 -3.44 6.32
CA PHE A 83 2.96 -2.79 5.64
C PHE A 83 2.30 -1.82 6.61
N PHE A 84 2.53 -0.54 6.43
CA PHE A 84 1.91 0.54 7.21
C PHE A 84 0.79 1.17 6.39
N ALA A 85 -0.40 1.26 6.98
CA ALA A 85 -1.60 1.70 6.30
C ALA A 85 -2.51 2.52 7.22
N GLN A 86 -3.35 3.36 6.62
CA GLN A 86 -4.54 3.86 7.32
C GLN A 86 -5.66 2.82 7.20
N THR A 87 -6.45 2.66 8.26
CA THR A 87 -7.60 1.77 8.24
C THR A 87 -8.84 2.53 7.80
N LEU A 88 -9.55 1.98 6.82
CA LEU A 88 -10.82 2.52 6.32
C LEU A 88 -12.00 2.02 7.15
N ALA A 89 -11.79 0.92 7.88
CA ALA A 89 -12.68 0.35 8.88
C ALA A 89 -11.94 0.26 10.23
N PRO A 90 -12.63 0.37 11.38
CA PRO A 90 -11.99 0.12 12.67
C PRO A 90 -11.43 -1.30 12.77
N GLU A 91 -10.20 -1.39 13.26
CA GLU A 91 -9.52 -2.61 13.66
C GLU A 91 -9.34 -2.64 15.18
N ASP A 92 -9.08 -3.83 15.74
CA ASP A 92 -8.83 -4.03 17.16
C ASP A 92 -7.68 -3.14 17.65
N ALA A 93 -7.79 -2.62 18.87
CA ALA A 93 -6.76 -1.77 19.46
C ALA A 93 -5.56 -2.60 19.94
N GLY A 94 -4.34 -2.09 19.71
CA GLY A 94 -3.11 -2.71 20.20
C GLY A 94 -2.53 -3.73 19.22
N THR A 95 -1.84 -4.73 19.74
CA THR A 95 -1.10 -5.72 18.93
C THR A 95 -1.82 -7.07 18.93
N PHE A 96 -2.05 -7.63 17.74
CA PHE A 96 -2.79 -8.87 17.55
C PHE A 96 -2.33 -9.64 16.31
N GLU A 97 -2.55 -10.96 16.30
CA GLU A 97 -2.33 -11.79 15.11
C GLU A 97 -3.40 -11.48 14.05
N CYS A 98 -2.98 -11.11 12.84
CA CYS A 98 -3.91 -10.77 11.76
C CYS A 98 -3.94 -11.79 10.61
N ARG A 99 -2.96 -12.71 10.53
CA ARG A 99 -2.89 -13.84 9.57
C ARG A 99 -3.22 -13.47 8.11
N THR A 100 -2.86 -12.27 7.69
CA THR A 100 -3.02 -11.79 6.31
C THR A 100 -1.99 -10.70 6.05
N LEU A 101 -1.50 -10.60 4.81
CA LEU A 101 -0.63 -9.51 4.39
C LEU A 101 -1.36 -8.16 4.28
N PHE A 102 -2.61 -8.18 3.79
CA PHE A 102 -3.40 -6.97 3.58
C PHE A 102 -4.91 -7.22 3.66
N ARG A 103 -5.68 -6.15 3.88
CA ARG A 103 -7.14 -6.14 3.73
C ARG A 103 -7.54 -5.03 2.76
N THR A 104 -8.68 -5.19 2.10
CA THR A 104 -9.26 -4.14 1.23
C THR A 104 -9.59 -2.87 2.00
N THR A 105 -9.78 -2.96 3.32
CA THR A 105 -9.97 -1.83 4.22
C THR A 105 -8.67 -1.20 4.69
N TRP A 106 -7.49 -1.62 4.21
CA TRP A 106 -6.21 -1.04 4.60
C TRP A 106 -5.61 -0.28 3.41
N ALA A 107 -5.69 1.05 3.47
CA ALA A 107 -5.10 1.89 2.43
C ALA A 107 -3.60 2.09 2.71
N PRO A 108 -2.71 1.59 1.83
CA PRO A 108 -1.27 1.62 2.05
C PRO A 108 -0.69 3.04 2.14
N LEU A 109 0.18 3.23 3.12
CA LEU A 109 0.98 4.45 3.30
C LEU A 109 2.47 4.16 3.07
N TYR A 110 2.95 3.04 3.59
CA TYR A 110 4.32 2.56 3.39
C TYR A 110 4.33 1.04 3.28
N LEU A 111 5.02 0.53 2.29
CA LEU A 111 5.41 -0.86 2.12
C LEU A 111 6.94 -0.90 2.04
N GLY A 112 7.55 -1.90 2.65
CA GLY A 112 8.96 -2.16 2.51
C GLY A 112 9.37 -3.49 3.13
N GLY A 113 10.31 -4.20 2.50
CA GLY A 113 10.92 -5.37 3.09
C GLY A 113 12.21 -5.05 3.84
N VAL A 114 12.94 -6.10 4.24
CA VAL A 114 14.26 -6.00 4.87
C VAL A 114 15.14 -5.01 4.11
N GLN A 115 15.88 -4.17 4.86
CA GLN A 115 16.75 -3.09 4.36
C GLN A 115 16.03 -1.86 3.77
N SER A 116 14.70 -1.79 3.79
CA SER A 116 14.03 -0.54 3.46
C SER A 116 14.35 0.54 4.49
N GLY A 117 14.72 1.72 4.01
CA GLY A 117 15.06 2.88 4.84
C GLY A 117 13.91 3.88 4.93
N THR A 118 14.26 5.12 5.30
CA THR A 118 13.32 6.24 5.29
C THR A 118 12.76 6.46 3.89
N LEU A 119 11.43 6.43 3.77
CA LEU A 119 10.75 6.99 2.61
C LEU A 119 10.58 8.49 2.83
N GLN A 120 11.44 9.27 2.18
CA GLN A 120 11.34 10.72 2.15
C GLN A 120 10.43 11.16 1.00
N LEU A 121 9.34 11.87 1.30
CA LEU A 121 8.49 12.44 0.26
C LEU A 121 9.20 13.64 -0.40
N PRO A 122 8.94 13.92 -1.69
CA PRO A 122 9.48 15.10 -2.37
C PRO A 122 9.15 16.39 -1.63
N ARG A 123 10.00 17.42 -1.79
CA ARG A 123 9.76 18.73 -1.17
C ARG A 123 8.39 19.28 -1.62
N GLY A 124 7.58 19.68 -0.65
CA GLY A 124 6.23 20.20 -0.90
C GLY A 124 5.18 19.12 -1.15
N ALA A 125 5.54 17.83 -1.08
CA ALA A 125 4.59 16.74 -1.09
C ALA A 125 4.24 16.27 0.34
N GLY A 126 3.08 15.66 0.50
CA GLY A 126 2.63 15.13 1.79
C GLY A 126 1.47 14.15 1.67
N ILE A 127 1.33 13.29 2.67
CA ILE A 127 0.15 12.43 2.84
C ILE A 127 -0.69 13.02 3.98
N ARG A 128 -1.95 13.40 3.68
CA ARG A 128 -2.89 13.94 4.67
C ARG A 128 -3.77 12.85 5.23
N LEU A 129 -3.85 12.79 6.56
CA LEU A 129 -4.73 11.89 7.31
C LEU A 129 -5.61 12.74 8.23
N SER A 130 -6.90 12.38 8.32
CA SER A 130 -7.85 13.07 9.19
C SER A 130 -7.47 12.91 10.67
N GLY A 131 -7.93 13.86 11.49
CA GLY A 131 -7.81 13.73 12.94
C GLY A 131 -8.52 12.47 13.43
N GLY A 132 -7.87 11.71 14.32
CA GLY A 132 -8.44 10.47 14.86
C GLY A 132 -8.38 9.29 13.88
N GLN A 133 -7.73 9.44 12.73
CA GLN A 133 -7.52 8.35 11.80
C GLN A 133 -6.74 7.21 12.48
N GLN A 134 -7.31 6.01 12.45
CA GLN A 134 -6.60 4.81 12.89
C GLN A 134 -5.64 4.36 11.79
N VAL A 135 -4.43 4.02 12.21
CA VAL A 135 -3.38 3.47 11.36
C VAL A 135 -2.95 2.12 11.92
N LEU A 136 -2.44 1.24 11.05
CA LEU A 136 -1.83 -0.02 11.46
C LEU A 136 -0.46 -0.22 10.84
N ILE A 137 0.41 -0.92 11.57
CA ILE A 137 1.53 -1.66 10.99
C ILE A 137 1.17 -3.15 10.98
N GLN A 138 1.19 -3.78 9.80
CA GLN A 138 1.21 -5.23 9.61
C GLN A 138 2.67 -5.66 9.37
N LEU A 139 3.12 -6.65 10.14
CA LEU A 139 4.46 -7.22 10.06
C LEU A 139 4.37 -8.66 9.58
N HIS A 140 4.98 -8.93 8.44
CA HIS A 140 5.30 -10.30 8.04
C HIS A 140 6.63 -10.65 8.68
N LEU A 141 6.58 -11.57 9.63
CA LEU A 141 7.70 -11.98 10.44
C LEU A 141 8.20 -13.36 10.00
N GLN A 142 9.52 -13.52 9.92
CA GLN A 142 10.18 -14.76 9.58
C GLN A 142 11.45 -14.94 10.40
N ASN A 143 11.63 -16.13 10.99
CA ASN A 143 12.87 -16.52 11.64
C ASN A 143 13.57 -17.65 10.88
N ALA A 144 14.44 -17.29 9.94
CA ALA A 144 15.27 -18.26 9.22
C ALA A 144 16.48 -18.78 10.04
N SER A 145 16.65 -18.33 11.28
CA SER A 145 17.78 -18.73 12.13
C SER A 145 17.48 -19.95 13.00
N ALA A 146 18.53 -20.55 13.56
CA ALA A 146 18.41 -21.67 14.51
C ALA A 146 18.10 -21.23 15.96
N SER A 147 18.02 -19.93 16.23
CA SER A 147 17.82 -19.38 17.58
C SER A 147 16.51 -18.60 17.67
N PRO A 148 15.86 -18.57 18.84
CA PRO A 148 14.67 -17.75 19.01
C PRO A 148 15.00 -16.26 18.88
N ILE A 149 14.10 -15.50 18.26
CA ILE A 149 14.18 -14.05 18.15
C ILE A 149 13.22 -13.41 19.16
N ARG A 150 13.63 -12.27 19.73
CA ARG A 150 12.78 -11.37 20.51
C ARG A 150 13.06 -9.94 20.08
N ALA A 151 12.07 -9.23 19.55
CA ALA A 151 12.28 -7.92 18.96
C ALA A 151 11.01 -7.05 18.95
N ARG A 152 11.16 -5.82 18.46
CA ARG A 152 10.10 -4.84 18.24
C ARG A 152 10.39 -4.08 16.94
N THR A 153 9.34 -3.73 16.20
CA THR A 153 9.42 -2.91 15.00
C THR A 153 8.61 -1.64 15.19
N SER A 154 9.07 -0.51 14.65
CA SER A 154 8.35 0.76 14.73
C SER A 154 8.37 1.52 13.41
N MET A 155 7.41 2.42 13.26
CA MET A 155 7.34 3.40 12.17
C MET A 155 7.26 4.79 12.77
N THR A 156 8.25 5.64 12.47
CA THR A 156 8.28 7.04 12.87
C THR A 156 7.90 7.92 11.69
N LEU A 157 6.86 8.72 11.87
CA LEU A 157 6.36 9.71 10.91
C LEU A 157 7.03 11.06 11.20
N THR A 158 7.54 11.71 10.17
CA THR A 158 7.92 13.13 10.21
C THR A 158 6.76 13.96 9.69
N LEU A 159 6.32 14.94 10.48
CA LEU A 159 5.11 15.71 10.25
C LEU A 159 5.41 17.14 9.81
N ALA A 160 4.61 17.66 8.88
CA ALA A 160 4.56 19.08 8.54
C ALA A 160 3.46 19.80 9.33
N ASP A 161 3.46 21.14 9.27
CA ASP A 161 2.32 21.95 9.70
C ASP A 161 1.07 21.54 8.90
N PRO A 162 -0.05 21.18 9.56
CA PRO A 162 -1.31 20.87 8.87
C PRO A 162 -1.80 21.97 7.92
N ALA A 163 -1.48 23.24 8.20
CA ALA A 163 -1.83 24.38 7.36
C ALA A 163 -0.92 24.53 6.11
N ALA A 164 0.21 23.82 6.03
CA ALA A 164 1.13 23.93 4.90
C ALA A 164 0.49 23.35 3.62
N PRO A 165 0.48 24.07 2.49
CA PRO A 165 0.03 23.49 1.24
C PRO A 165 0.97 22.35 0.82
N VAL A 166 0.40 21.19 0.49
CA VAL A 166 1.16 20.03 0.01
C VAL A 166 0.52 19.44 -1.24
N VAL A 167 1.35 18.98 -2.17
CA VAL A 167 0.94 18.08 -3.24
C VAL A 167 0.72 16.71 -2.63
N ALA A 168 -0.45 16.12 -2.85
CA ALA A 168 -0.74 14.80 -2.33
C ALA A 168 0.24 13.76 -2.88
N ALA A 169 0.77 12.92 -2.00
CA ALA A 169 1.56 11.74 -2.36
C ALA A 169 0.77 10.47 -2.01
N GLY A 170 1.09 9.37 -2.67
CA GLY A 170 0.50 8.07 -2.39
C GLY A 170 1.17 6.98 -3.21
N VAL A 171 0.48 5.84 -3.35
CA VAL A 171 1.02 4.65 -4.00
C VAL A 171 0.17 4.17 -5.15
N PHE A 172 0.80 3.48 -6.09
CA PHE A 172 0.15 2.73 -7.17
C PHE A 172 0.77 1.33 -7.23
N GLY A 173 -0.08 0.30 -7.18
CA GLY A 173 0.36 -1.09 -7.20
C GLY A 173 0.27 -1.74 -8.58
N VAL A 174 1.22 -2.62 -8.90
CA VAL A 174 1.17 -3.51 -10.06
C VAL A 174 1.43 -4.92 -9.55
N ASP A 175 0.51 -5.84 -9.75
CA ASP A 175 0.52 -7.18 -9.14
C ASP A 175 0.04 -8.24 -10.12
N ASN A 176 0.92 -9.15 -10.52
CA ASN A 176 0.58 -10.28 -11.38
C ASN A 176 0.22 -11.50 -10.53
N ARG A 177 -1.08 -11.78 -10.39
CA ARG A 177 -1.62 -12.91 -9.64
C ARG A 177 -1.82 -14.17 -10.48
N THR A 178 -1.49 -14.12 -11.78
CA THR A 178 -1.51 -15.29 -12.68
C THR A 178 -0.26 -16.15 -12.57
N VAL A 179 0.69 -15.79 -11.69
CA VAL A 179 1.94 -16.52 -11.50
C VAL A 179 1.69 -18.01 -11.24
N ARG A 180 2.34 -18.82 -12.07
CA ARG A 180 2.42 -20.29 -12.01
C ARG A 180 3.81 -20.67 -12.48
N ILE A 181 4.70 -21.08 -11.58
CA ILE A 181 6.08 -21.45 -11.94
C ILE A 181 6.17 -22.97 -12.12
N PRO A 182 6.41 -23.48 -13.34
CA PRO A 182 6.48 -24.91 -13.58
C PRO A 182 7.56 -25.59 -12.74
N ALA A 183 7.31 -26.84 -12.35
CA ALA A 183 8.30 -27.68 -11.68
C ALA A 183 9.59 -27.78 -12.52
N ARG A 184 10.74 -27.81 -11.85
CA ARG A 184 12.08 -27.96 -12.49
C ARG A 184 12.37 -26.93 -13.58
N SER A 185 11.84 -25.71 -13.46
CA SER A 185 12.10 -24.63 -14.41
C SER A 185 13.18 -23.67 -13.91
N THR A 186 13.91 -23.08 -14.85
CA THR A 186 14.95 -22.08 -14.60
C THR A 186 14.70 -20.87 -15.49
N ASN A 187 14.88 -19.66 -14.94
CA ASN A 187 14.64 -18.42 -15.67
C ASN A 187 13.23 -18.33 -16.31
N HIS A 188 12.22 -18.87 -15.62
CA HIS A 188 10.83 -18.78 -16.05
C HIS A 188 10.34 -17.34 -15.91
N ARG A 189 9.89 -16.74 -17.02
CA ARG A 189 9.42 -15.35 -17.06
C ARG A 189 7.90 -15.29 -16.90
N THR A 190 7.42 -14.56 -15.90
CA THR A 190 6.03 -14.08 -15.83
C THR A 190 6.02 -12.58 -16.08
N ALA A 191 4.99 -12.08 -16.77
CA ALA A 191 4.89 -10.65 -17.05
C ALA A 191 3.44 -10.20 -17.12
N MET A 192 3.19 -8.94 -16.82
CA MET A 192 1.91 -8.26 -17.03
C MET A 192 2.15 -6.88 -17.64
N THR A 193 1.13 -6.34 -18.32
CA THR A 193 1.13 -4.95 -18.78
C THR A 193 0.02 -4.18 -18.08
N CYS A 194 0.34 -2.97 -17.67
CA CYS A 194 -0.54 -2.04 -16.98
C CYS A 194 -0.57 -0.72 -17.75
N ARG A 195 -1.74 -0.11 -17.85
CA ARG A 195 -1.87 1.30 -18.17
C ARG A 195 -2.28 2.02 -16.89
N PRO A 196 -1.37 2.75 -16.22
CA PRO A 196 -1.72 3.48 -15.01
C PRO A 196 -2.76 4.56 -15.25
N ASN A 197 -2.82 5.04 -16.50
CA ASN A 197 -3.90 5.87 -16.98
C ASN A 197 -4.02 7.20 -16.20
N ARG A 198 -2.88 7.66 -15.69
CA ARG A 198 -2.73 8.91 -14.95
C ARG A 198 -1.30 9.41 -15.09
N ASP A 199 -1.12 10.71 -14.93
CA ASP A 199 0.22 11.29 -14.85
C ASP A 199 0.82 11.01 -13.47
N MET A 200 2.01 10.41 -13.43
CA MET A 200 2.69 10.04 -12.19
C MET A 200 4.12 10.56 -12.19
N ASN A 201 4.47 11.41 -11.22
CA ASN A 201 5.86 11.71 -10.90
C ASN A 201 6.29 10.74 -9.80
N VAL A 202 6.85 9.60 -10.21
CA VAL A 202 7.34 8.55 -9.31
C VAL A 202 8.63 9.01 -8.65
N PHE A 203 8.77 8.76 -7.34
CA PHE A 203 9.95 9.12 -6.56
C PHE A 203 10.53 7.96 -5.74
N ALA A 204 9.82 6.84 -5.61
CA ALA A 204 10.35 5.60 -5.07
C ALA A 204 9.62 4.39 -5.66
N VAL A 205 10.32 3.25 -5.72
CA VAL A 205 9.81 1.97 -6.18
C VAL A 205 10.15 0.88 -5.17
N LEU A 206 9.20 0.00 -4.89
CA LEU A 206 9.42 -1.28 -4.24
C LEU A 206 9.16 -2.38 -5.26
N GLY A 207 10.12 -3.27 -5.47
CA GLY A 207 9.89 -4.56 -6.13
C GLY A 207 9.61 -5.63 -5.08
N HIS A 208 8.76 -6.60 -5.40
CA HIS A 208 8.40 -7.66 -4.46
C HIS A 208 8.20 -9.01 -5.17
N MET A 209 8.93 -10.00 -4.67
CA MET A 209 8.83 -11.42 -4.98
C MET A 209 9.20 -12.23 -3.72
N HIS A 210 9.02 -13.53 -3.77
CA HIS A 210 9.41 -14.50 -2.77
C HIS A 210 10.69 -15.22 -3.19
N LYS A 211 10.92 -16.42 -2.64
CA LYS A 211 12.20 -17.13 -2.69
C LYS A 211 12.52 -17.77 -4.04
N TYR A 212 11.56 -17.88 -4.96
CA TYR A 212 11.82 -18.43 -6.29
C TYR A 212 12.22 -17.35 -7.29
N GLY A 213 12.12 -16.07 -6.93
CA GLY A 213 12.57 -14.96 -7.76
C GLY A 213 14.08 -14.93 -7.99
N SER A 214 14.47 -14.47 -9.18
CA SER A 214 15.86 -14.24 -9.56
C SER A 214 16.10 -12.84 -10.15
N ARG A 215 15.09 -12.20 -10.74
CA ARG A 215 15.18 -10.83 -11.28
C ARG A 215 13.79 -10.22 -11.40
N LEU A 216 13.70 -8.91 -11.13
CA LEU A 216 12.50 -8.11 -11.33
C LEU A 216 12.82 -6.90 -12.20
N GLU A 217 11.96 -6.62 -13.18
CA GLU A 217 12.06 -5.48 -14.06
C GLU A 217 10.71 -4.78 -14.18
N PHE A 218 10.72 -3.46 -14.06
CA PHE A 218 9.62 -2.57 -14.35
C PHE A 218 10.01 -1.69 -15.54
N VAL A 219 9.30 -1.84 -16.65
CA VAL A 219 9.65 -1.20 -17.92
C VAL A 219 8.54 -0.30 -18.44
N ARG A 220 8.89 0.78 -19.13
CA ARG A 220 7.94 1.58 -19.92
C ARG A 220 7.63 0.85 -21.22
N GLY A 221 6.38 0.80 -21.63
CA GLY A 221 5.91 0.14 -22.85
C GLY A 221 5.30 -1.23 -22.59
N GLY A 222 5.37 -2.12 -23.57
CA GLY A 222 4.89 -3.50 -23.46
C GLY A 222 5.96 -4.46 -22.92
N VAL A 223 5.59 -5.73 -22.77
CA VAL A 223 6.43 -6.76 -22.11
C VAL A 223 7.80 -6.99 -22.74
N ASP A 224 7.96 -6.70 -24.03
CA ASP A 224 9.24 -6.84 -24.74
C ASP A 224 9.99 -5.51 -24.89
N SER A 225 9.52 -4.43 -24.25
CA SER A 225 10.23 -3.15 -24.21
C SER A 225 11.56 -3.25 -23.50
N THR A 226 12.52 -2.45 -23.93
CA THR A 226 13.87 -2.34 -23.32
C THR A 226 14.05 -1.07 -22.48
N ASP A 227 13.02 -0.22 -22.35
CA ASP A 227 13.08 1.01 -21.55
C ASP A 227 12.83 0.69 -20.07
N ALA A 228 13.89 0.32 -19.34
CA ALA A 228 13.83 -0.04 -17.93
C ALA A 228 13.71 1.20 -17.02
N LEU A 229 12.65 1.25 -16.22
CA LEU A 229 12.40 2.27 -15.21
C LEU A 229 12.95 1.86 -13.84
N TYR A 230 12.87 0.55 -13.54
CA TYR A 230 13.45 -0.07 -12.35
C TYR A 230 13.85 -1.51 -12.68
N GLU A 231 15.01 -1.93 -12.19
CA GLU A 231 15.50 -3.30 -12.35
C GLU A 231 16.29 -3.68 -11.11
N THR A 232 16.17 -4.93 -10.69
CA THR A 232 17.01 -5.52 -9.66
C THR A 232 17.23 -7.01 -9.92
N ASP A 233 18.46 -7.47 -9.70
CA ASP A 233 18.69 -8.87 -9.39
C ASP A 233 17.99 -9.17 -8.07
N TRP A 234 17.30 -10.31 -7.99
CA TRP A 234 16.43 -10.58 -6.87
C TRP A 234 17.19 -11.23 -5.72
N ASN A 235 17.06 -10.64 -4.53
CA ASN A 235 17.53 -11.21 -3.27
C ASN A 235 16.35 -11.26 -2.29
N PHE A 236 15.86 -12.46 -1.97
CA PHE A 236 14.72 -12.62 -1.06
C PHE A 236 14.94 -12.00 0.33
N GLY A 237 16.20 -11.94 0.78
CA GLY A 237 16.58 -11.34 2.06
C GLY A 237 16.73 -9.82 2.03
N GLU A 238 16.61 -9.18 0.87
CA GLU A 238 16.81 -7.74 0.68
C GLU A 238 15.73 -7.19 -0.28
N GLN A 239 14.72 -6.52 0.28
CA GLN A 239 13.59 -6.01 -0.52
C GLN A 239 13.36 -4.52 -0.20
N PRO A 240 14.34 -3.66 -0.51
CA PRO A 240 14.30 -2.27 -0.13
C PRO A 240 13.31 -1.47 -0.99
N THR A 241 12.54 -0.59 -0.33
CA THR A 241 11.93 0.55 -1.01
C THR A 241 13.04 1.51 -1.45
N THR A 242 13.20 1.65 -2.77
CA THR A 242 14.35 2.29 -3.39
C THR A 242 13.97 3.65 -3.99
N PRO A 243 14.70 4.74 -3.67
CA PRO A 243 14.51 6.02 -4.35
C PRO A 243 14.76 5.91 -5.85
N ARG A 244 13.74 6.22 -6.65
CA ARG A 244 13.77 6.14 -8.12
C ARG A 244 12.84 7.21 -8.68
N VAL A 245 13.38 8.03 -9.57
CA VAL A 245 12.67 9.19 -10.11
C VAL A 245 12.43 9.00 -11.60
N PHE A 246 11.16 8.97 -12.00
CA PHE A 246 10.74 9.00 -13.40
C PHE A 246 9.30 9.51 -13.48
N THR A 247 8.88 9.89 -14.69
CA THR A 247 7.50 10.29 -14.96
C THR A 247 6.83 9.23 -15.82
N LEU A 248 5.57 8.93 -15.52
CA LEU A 248 4.66 8.21 -16.40
C LEU A 248 3.58 9.17 -16.87
N ARG A 249 3.22 9.09 -18.14
CA ARG A 249 2.07 9.82 -18.70
C ARG A 249 0.83 8.95 -18.72
N ALA A 250 -0.34 9.58 -18.71
CA ALA A 250 -1.60 8.86 -18.69
C ALA A 250 -1.79 7.90 -19.88
N ASP A 251 -1.22 8.19 -21.04
CA ASP A 251 -1.32 7.35 -22.24
C ASP A 251 -0.22 6.27 -22.33
N GLU A 252 0.75 6.27 -21.42
CA GLU A 252 1.83 5.28 -21.39
C GLU A 252 1.36 3.95 -20.79
N SER A 253 1.90 2.86 -21.31
CA SER A 253 1.86 1.56 -20.64
C SER A 253 3.17 1.31 -19.90
N VAL A 254 3.10 0.43 -18.90
CA VAL A 254 4.25 -0.13 -18.20
C VAL A 254 4.08 -1.64 -18.11
N SER A 255 5.17 -2.38 -18.05
CA SER A 255 5.13 -3.82 -17.83
C SER A 255 5.99 -4.21 -16.64
N LEU A 256 5.47 -5.12 -15.82
CA LEU A 256 6.22 -5.79 -14.77
C LEU A 256 6.64 -7.15 -15.28
N ARG A 257 7.93 -7.49 -15.13
CA ARG A 257 8.52 -8.76 -15.53
C ARG A 257 9.25 -9.34 -14.34
N CYS A 258 8.95 -10.60 -14.05
CA CYS A 258 9.57 -11.34 -12.98
C CYS A 258 10.15 -12.63 -13.53
N PHE A 259 11.37 -12.94 -13.12
CA PHE A 259 12.08 -14.15 -13.51
C PHE A 259 12.22 -15.05 -12.30
N HIS A 260 11.96 -16.33 -12.50
CA HIS A 260 11.86 -17.31 -11.42
C HIS A 260 12.66 -18.57 -11.71
N SER A 261 13.07 -19.27 -10.65
CA SER A 261 13.66 -20.61 -10.74
C SER A 261 13.05 -21.53 -9.70
N ASN A 262 12.35 -22.57 -10.17
CA ASN A 262 11.71 -23.56 -9.32
C ASN A 262 12.45 -24.90 -9.44
N THR A 263 13.26 -25.21 -8.43
CA THR A 263 14.01 -26.48 -8.36
C THR A 263 13.18 -27.64 -7.82
N THR A 264 11.95 -27.41 -7.36
CA THR A 264 11.10 -28.44 -6.76
C THR A 264 10.44 -29.33 -7.83
N SER A 265 9.79 -30.40 -7.39
CA SER A 265 9.02 -31.30 -8.26
C SER A 265 7.56 -30.88 -8.44
N ALA A 266 7.11 -29.79 -7.82
CA ALA A 266 5.75 -29.29 -7.91
C ALA A 266 5.72 -27.90 -8.56
N GLU A 267 4.58 -27.52 -9.12
CA GLU A 267 4.34 -26.14 -9.54
C GLU A 267 4.26 -25.23 -8.30
N VAL A 268 4.80 -24.02 -8.42
CA VAL A 268 4.66 -22.98 -7.39
C VAL A 268 3.57 -22.00 -7.83
N PRO A 269 2.45 -21.87 -7.10
CA PRO A 269 1.40 -20.93 -7.42
C PRO A 269 1.66 -19.54 -6.83
N TYR A 270 0.91 -18.55 -7.28
CA TYR A 270 0.77 -17.27 -6.60
C TYR A 270 0.23 -17.45 -5.17
N GLY A 271 0.75 -16.70 -4.20
CA GLY A 271 0.15 -16.59 -2.87
C GLY A 271 1.03 -15.90 -1.83
N GLU A 272 0.47 -15.66 -0.65
CA GLU A 272 1.09 -14.83 0.41
C GLU A 272 2.23 -15.53 1.16
N SER A 273 2.27 -16.88 1.18
CA SER A 273 3.34 -17.60 1.88
C SER A 273 4.67 -17.48 1.14
N SER A 274 5.77 -17.44 1.88
CA SER A 274 7.14 -17.53 1.33
C SER A 274 7.39 -18.83 0.53
N ASP A 275 6.55 -19.86 0.70
CA ASP A 275 6.60 -21.12 -0.07
C ASP A 275 5.80 -21.06 -1.39
N GLN A 276 4.97 -20.04 -1.54
CA GLN A 276 4.31 -19.60 -2.77
C GLN A 276 5.10 -18.44 -3.38
N GLU A 277 4.59 -17.82 -4.45
CA GLU A 277 5.30 -16.75 -5.14
C GLU A 277 4.44 -15.49 -5.36
N MET A 278 5.10 -14.35 -5.52
CA MET A 278 4.48 -13.08 -5.92
C MET A 278 5.30 -12.40 -7.03
N CYS A 279 4.64 -11.56 -7.81
CA CYS A 279 5.29 -10.70 -8.79
C CYS A 279 4.61 -9.34 -8.74
N ALA A 280 5.12 -8.48 -7.86
CA ALA A 280 4.52 -7.18 -7.61
C ALA A 280 5.55 -6.04 -7.64
N SER A 281 5.08 -4.85 -7.96
CA SER A 281 5.82 -3.61 -7.76
C SER A 281 4.89 -2.51 -7.27
N VAL A 282 5.41 -1.66 -6.38
CA VAL A 282 4.70 -0.48 -5.89
C VAL A 282 5.51 0.76 -6.22
N MET A 283 4.84 1.75 -6.79
CA MET A 283 5.41 3.07 -7.03
C MET A 283 4.84 4.07 -6.02
N TYR A 284 5.70 4.91 -5.46
CA TYR A 284 5.30 6.11 -4.74
C TYR A 284 5.37 7.31 -5.66
N TYR A 285 4.29 8.09 -5.73
CA TYR A 285 4.17 9.15 -6.73
C TYR A 285 3.40 10.38 -6.26
N THR A 286 3.51 11.45 -7.07
CA THR A 286 2.71 12.68 -6.97
C THR A 286 2.28 13.15 -8.38
N PRO A 287 1.21 13.93 -8.52
CA PRO A 287 0.16 14.14 -7.51
C PRO A 287 -0.67 12.87 -7.34
N PHE A 288 -1.01 12.54 -6.10
CA PHE A 288 -1.92 11.45 -5.78
C PHE A 288 -3.36 11.96 -5.68
N ASP A 289 -4.29 11.26 -6.29
CA ASP A 289 -5.71 11.59 -6.30
C ASP A 289 -6.56 10.51 -5.61
N GLN A 290 -6.28 9.24 -5.88
CA GLN A 290 -7.00 8.07 -5.37
C GLN A 290 -6.09 6.83 -5.34
N LEU A 291 -6.43 5.89 -4.47
CA LEU A 291 -5.77 4.58 -4.41
C LEU A 291 -6.17 3.76 -5.63
N ASP A 292 -5.18 3.24 -6.35
CA ASP A 292 -5.41 2.48 -7.59
C ASP A 292 -4.22 1.53 -7.87
N GLY A 293 -4.41 0.61 -8.81
CA GLY A 293 -3.39 -0.32 -9.25
C GLY A 293 -3.88 -1.24 -10.37
N CYS A 294 -2.93 -1.92 -11.00
CA CYS A 294 -3.21 -2.98 -11.96
C CYS A 294 -3.01 -4.35 -11.30
N ILE A 295 -4.06 -5.17 -11.31
CA ILE A 295 -4.02 -6.54 -10.81
C ILE A 295 -4.42 -7.47 -11.97
N GLU A 296 -3.54 -8.40 -12.33
CA GLU A 296 -3.87 -9.45 -13.31
C GLU A 296 -4.19 -10.74 -12.55
N ASP A 297 -5.44 -11.20 -12.56
CA ASP A 297 -5.90 -12.34 -11.74
C ASP A 297 -6.36 -13.58 -12.53
N GLY A 298 -6.23 -13.54 -13.87
CA GLY A 298 -6.53 -14.69 -14.73
C GLY A 298 -8.02 -14.94 -14.93
N THR A 299 -8.89 -14.13 -14.32
CA THR A 299 -10.24 -13.97 -14.84
C THR A 299 -10.11 -13.14 -16.10
N ALA A 300 -10.71 -13.57 -17.20
CA ALA A 300 -10.79 -12.77 -18.42
C ALA A 300 -11.65 -11.54 -18.15
N ARG A 301 -11.07 -10.55 -17.49
CA ARG A 301 -11.40 -9.17 -17.70
C ARG A 301 -10.40 -8.70 -18.73
N ASP A 302 -10.90 -8.15 -19.83
CA ASP A 302 -10.12 -7.35 -20.75
C ASP A 302 -9.68 -6.04 -20.05
N ASP A 303 -9.04 -6.14 -18.89
CA ASP A 303 -8.56 -5.04 -18.07
C ASP A 303 -7.20 -4.58 -18.62
N ALA A 304 -7.22 -4.16 -19.89
CA ALA A 304 -6.26 -3.23 -20.44
C ALA A 304 -6.45 -1.85 -19.77
N GLY A 305 -6.26 -1.78 -18.44
CA GLY A 305 -6.50 -0.60 -17.64
C GLY A 305 -7.98 -0.22 -17.56
N SER A 306 -8.55 -0.27 -16.37
CA SER A 306 -9.55 0.74 -16.01
C SER A 306 -8.83 2.09 -15.98
N GLY A 307 -8.59 2.68 -17.15
CA GLY A 307 -8.16 4.06 -17.26
C GLY A 307 -9.31 5.02 -17.11
N PRO A 308 -9.05 6.33 -16.88
CA PRO A 308 -9.97 7.35 -17.26
C PRO A 308 -9.86 7.47 -18.78
N GLY A 309 -10.41 6.49 -19.50
CA GLY A 309 -11.17 6.83 -20.70
C GLY A 309 -12.45 7.47 -20.20
N ASP A 310 -12.39 8.72 -19.76
CA ASP A 310 -13.54 9.54 -19.37
C ASP A 310 -14.55 8.89 -18.40
N ALA A 311 -14.13 7.92 -17.60
CA ALA A 311 -14.89 7.45 -16.44
C ALA A 311 -14.64 8.37 -15.24
N SER A 312 -14.69 9.69 -15.43
CA SER A 312 -15.34 10.47 -14.39
C SER A 312 -16.71 9.82 -14.28
N VAL A 313 -17.06 9.21 -13.14
CA VAL A 313 -18.45 8.82 -12.97
C VAL A 313 -19.22 10.11 -13.22
N PRO A 314 -20.07 10.19 -14.27
CA PRO A 314 -20.61 11.47 -14.69
C PRO A 314 -21.19 12.14 -13.47
N LEU A 315 -20.69 13.32 -13.10
CA LEU A 315 -21.19 13.99 -11.91
C LEU A 315 -22.42 14.78 -12.34
N GLY A 316 -23.56 14.48 -11.72
CA GLY A 316 -24.77 15.27 -11.86
C GLY A 316 -24.65 16.59 -11.11
N ASP A 317 -25.71 17.39 -11.15
CA ASP A 317 -25.80 18.63 -10.39
C ASP A 317 -25.47 18.37 -8.90
N GLY A 318 -24.51 19.13 -8.37
CA GLY A 318 -24.05 18.97 -6.98
C GLY A 318 -22.87 18.02 -6.77
N GLY A 319 -22.24 17.50 -7.84
CA GLY A 319 -20.98 16.75 -7.72
C GLY A 319 -21.16 15.29 -7.30
N VAL A 320 -22.31 14.70 -7.62
CA VAL A 320 -22.70 13.33 -7.25
C VAL A 320 -22.65 12.46 -8.49
N PRO A 321 -22.09 11.23 -8.42
CA PRO A 321 -22.22 10.27 -9.51
C PRO A 321 -23.67 10.10 -10.00
N VAL A 322 -23.92 10.29 -11.30
CA VAL A 322 -25.23 10.11 -11.95
C VAL A 322 -25.79 8.70 -11.73
N GLY A 323 -24.93 7.72 -11.47
CA GLY A 323 -25.30 6.34 -11.14
C GLY A 323 -25.47 6.03 -9.65
N SER A 324 -25.20 6.98 -8.75
CA SER A 324 -25.34 6.72 -7.30
C SER A 324 -26.81 6.56 -6.95
N CYS A 325 -27.17 5.41 -6.37
CA CYS A 325 -28.52 5.13 -5.89
C CYS A 325 -28.89 5.95 -4.63
N VAL A 326 -27.92 6.66 -4.07
CA VAL A 326 -28.03 7.53 -2.89
C VAL A 326 -27.59 8.94 -3.27
N GLN A 327 -28.40 9.92 -2.87
CA GLN A 327 -28.23 11.34 -3.19
C GLN A 327 -27.89 12.18 -1.95
N PRO A 328 -27.29 13.39 -2.11
CA PRO A 328 -26.98 14.29 -1.01
C PRO A 328 -28.17 14.56 -0.09
N GLY A 329 -27.92 14.49 1.22
CA GLY A 329 -28.94 14.69 2.25
C GLY A 329 -29.68 13.42 2.68
N GLU A 330 -29.48 12.30 1.98
CA GLU A 330 -29.99 11.01 2.47
C GLU A 330 -29.22 10.53 3.71
N ASN A 331 -29.97 10.13 4.74
CA ASN A 331 -29.43 9.76 6.05
C ASN A 331 -29.18 8.25 6.22
N GLY A 332 -29.56 7.44 5.24
CA GLY A 332 -29.52 5.98 5.35
C GLY A 332 -30.57 5.43 6.31
N ASN A 333 -30.44 4.14 6.65
CA ASN A 333 -31.27 3.47 7.64
C ASN A 333 -30.78 3.74 9.07
N GLU A 334 -31.34 3.03 10.07
CA GLU A 334 -31.01 3.18 11.48
C GLU A 334 -29.54 2.89 11.84
N GLN A 335 -28.82 2.20 10.95
CA GLN A 335 -27.39 1.90 11.08
C GLN A 335 -26.52 2.88 10.29
N GLY A 336 -27.13 3.79 9.52
CA GLY A 336 -26.47 4.70 8.59
C GLY A 336 -26.18 4.08 7.21
N VAL A 337 -26.61 2.84 6.95
CA VAL A 337 -26.42 2.20 5.63
C VAL A 337 -27.24 2.96 4.59
N GLY A 338 -26.58 3.42 3.53
CA GLY A 338 -27.21 4.25 2.52
C GLY A 338 -27.24 5.75 2.85
N ARG A 339 -26.50 6.20 3.88
CA ARG A 339 -26.27 7.63 4.13
C ARG A 339 -25.33 8.18 3.07
N PHE A 340 -25.62 9.32 2.47
CA PHE A 340 -24.72 9.92 1.49
C PHE A 340 -23.36 10.28 2.09
N CYS A 341 -22.29 9.95 1.38
CA CYS A 341 -20.93 10.26 1.80
C CYS A 341 -20.06 10.71 0.62
N THR A 342 -18.99 11.44 0.93
CA THR A 342 -18.02 11.91 -0.06
C THR A 342 -16.64 11.34 0.26
N ALA A 343 -15.78 11.13 -0.73
CA ALA A 343 -14.46 10.49 -0.56
C ALA A 343 -13.58 11.11 0.54
N ARG A 344 -13.72 12.42 0.80
CA ARG A 344 -12.97 13.16 1.83
C ARG A 344 -13.84 13.68 2.98
N GLY A 345 -15.09 13.25 3.04
CA GLY A 345 -16.03 13.71 4.06
C GLY A 345 -16.09 12.78 5.25
N ASN A 346 -16.64 13.29 6.36
CA ASN A 346 -16.77 12.55 7.60
C ASN A 346 -18.22 12.09 7.88
N GLN A 347 -19.04 11.93 6.83
CA GLN A 347 -20.48 11.69 6.97
C GLN A 347 -20.80 10.34 7.63
N CYS A 348 -19.92 9.35 7.48
CA CYS A 348 -20.12 8.01 8.03
C CYS A 348 -19.67 7.89 9.49
N ALA A 349 -18.91 8.87 10.01
CA ALA A 349 -18.42 8.80 11.38
C ALA A 349 -19.55 8.78 12.42
N GLY A 350 -19.35 7.97 13.47
CA GLY A 350 -20.30 7.82 14.57
C GLY A 350 -21.51 6.92 14.29
N ASN A 351 -21.62 6.35 13.09
CA ASN A 351 -22.65 5.35 12.74
C ASN A 351 -22.06 3.94 12.72
N ALA A 352 -22.92 2.91 12.74
CA ALA A 352 -22.49 1.54 12.51
C ALA A 352 -21.95 1.35 11.08
N ALA A 353 -22.61 1.98 10.10
CA ALA A 353 -22.12 2.16 8.73
C ALA A 353 -21.06 3.27 8.68
N ASN A 354 -19.82 2.92 9.01
CA ASN A 354 -18.71 3.85 9.13
C ASN A 354 -17.80 3.91 7.90
N LEU A 355 -18.04 3.09 6.88
CA LEU A 355 -17.25 3.03 5.65
C LEU A 355 -17.88 3.87 4.55
N CYS A 356 -17.13 4.75 3.89
CA CYS A 356 -17.63 5.49 2.73
C CYS A 356 -17.22 4.81 1.42
N LEU A 357 -18.19 4.34 0.61
CA LEU A 357 -17.88 3.74 -0.69
C LEU A 357 -17.24 4.72 -1.68
N ALA A 358 -17.53 6.02 -1.58
CA ALA A 358 -16.84 7.03 -2.37
C ALA A 358 -15.33 7.08 -2.09
N ALA A 359 -14.88 6.64 -0.90
CA ALA A 359 -13.47 6.54 -0.54
C ALA A 359 -12.88 5.16 -0.87
N LEU A 360 -13.68 4.10 -0.79
CA LEU A 360 -13.25 2.70 -0.98
C LEU A 360 -13.24 2.23 -2.44
N ALA A 361 -14.23 2.68 -3.22
CA ALA A 361 -14.46 2.26 -4.60
C ALA A 361 -15.01 3.44 -5.43
N PRO A 362 -14.23 4.53 -5.58
CA PRO A 362 -14.70 5.76 -6.24
C PRO A 362 -15.17 5.54 -7.69
N THR A 363 -14.67 4.51 -8.35
CA THR A 363 -15.00 4.14 -9.74
C THR A 363 -16.30 3.36 -9.88
N GLU A 364 -16.88 2.83 -8.79
CA GLU A 364 -18.15 2.10 -8.83
C GLU A 364 -19.38 3.02 -8.84
N GLY A 365 -19.19 4.32 -8.65
CA GLY A 365 -20.25 5.31 -8.76
C GLY A 365 -21.30 5.29 -7.65
N GLN A 366 -21.07 4.53 -6.57
CA GLN A 366 -21.97 4.46 -5.42
C GLN A 366 -21.39 5.21 -4.22
N TRP A 367 -22.05 6.29 -3.78
CA TRP A 367 -21.52 7.21 -2.78
C TRP A 367 -22.36 7.20 -1.49
N PHE A 368 -22.26 6.10 -0.75
CA PHE A 368 -22.96 5.95 0.52
C PHE A 368 -22.13 5.26 1.60
N CYS A 369 -22.55 5.46 2.85
CA CYS A 369 -22.02 4.82 4.03
C CYS A 369 -22.47 3.35 4.11
N THR A 370 -21.53 2.47 4.42
CA THR A 370 -21.71 1.03 4.56
C THR A 370 -20.86 0.49 5.71
N HIS A 371 -20.96 -0.81 5.99
CA HIS A 371 -20.03 -1.57 6.81
C HIS A 371 -19.95 -3.02 6.30
N LEU A 372 -18.95 -3.77 6.77
CA LEU A 372 -18.81 -5.18 6.41
C LEU A 372 -19.94 -6.02 6.99
N CYS A 373 -20.30 -7.10 6.28
CA CYS A 373 -21.34 -8.02 6.70
C CYS A 373 -21.08 -9.45 6.20
N THR A 374 -21.76 -10.40 6.81
CA THR A 374 -21.82 -11.81 6.39
C THR A 374 -23.27 -12.25 6.11
N MET A 375 -24.26 -11.53 6.62
CA MET A 375 -25.68 -11.82 6.43
C MET A 375 -26.54 -10.55 6.45
N ASP A 376 -27.67 -10.56 5.75
CA ASP A 376 -28.54 -9.39 5.55
C ASP A 376 -29.04 -8.76 6.86
N SER A 377 -29.28 -9.56 7.89
CA SER A 377 -29.78 -9.07 9.19
C SER A 377 -28.81 -8.11 9.88
N GLN A 378 -27.54 -8.09 9.48
CA GLN A 378 -26.55 -7.16 10.02
C GLN A 378 -26.68 -5.76 9.41
N CYS A 379 -27.34 -5.61 8.26
CA CYS A 379 -27.36 -4.37 7.50
C CYS A 379 -28.46 -3.39 7.89
N GLY A 380 -29.35 -3.78 8.80
CA GLY A 380 -30.51 -2.98 9.20
C GLY A 380 -31.62 -2.97 8.16
N ALA A 381 -32.69 -2.22 8.46
CA ALA A 381 -33.89 -2.20 7.65
C ALA A 381 -33.61 -1.74 6.21
N GLY A 382 -34.22 -2.43 5.24
CA GLY A 382 -34.16 -2.06 3.83
C GLY A 382 -32.79 -2.22 3.16
N SER A 383 -31.88 -2.99 3.76
CA SER A 383 -30.52 -3.21 3.26
C SER A 383 -30.19 -4.70 3.21
N VAL A 384 -29.28 -5.07 2.32
CA VAL A 384 -28.85 -6.45 2.05
C VAL A 384 -27.32 -6.55 2.06
N CYS A 385 -26.80 -7.73 2.38
CA CYS A 385 -25.38 -8.00 2.43
C CYS A 385 -24.88 -8.49 1.06
N VAL A 386 -24.36 -7.57 0.25
CA VAL A 386 -23.89 -7.85 -1.11
C VAL A 386 -22.36 -7.96 -1.09
N GLY A 387 -21.79 -8.81 -1.93
CA GLY A 387 -20.35 -8.80 -2.12
C GLY A 387 -19.86 -9.64 -3.27
N ASP A 388 -18.56 -9.53 -3.49
CA ASP A 388 -17.82 -10.19 -4.55
C ASP A 388 -16.52 -10.80 -3.98
N SER A 389 -15.53 -11.05 -4.86
CA SER A 389 -14.22 -11.59 -4.47
C SER A 389 -13.40 -10.67 -3.54
N ARG A 390 -13.77 -9.39 -3.39
CA ARG A 390 -13.07 -8.39 -2.57
C ARG A 390 -13.65 -8.24 -1.17
N GLY A 391 -14.83 -8.81 -0.92
CA GLY A 391 -15.50 -8.77 0.37
C GLY A 391 -17.00 -8.51 0.26
N ARG A 392 -17.67 -8.42 1.42
CA ARG A 392 -19.12 -8.19 1.51
C ARG A 392 -19.43 -6.96 2.35
N VAL A 393 -20.34 -6.14 1.86
CA VAL A 393 -20.75 -4.85 2.43
C VAL A 393 -22.27 -4.71 2.46
N CYS A 394 -22.77 -3.92 3.40
CA CYS A 394 -24.18 -3.61 3.50
C CYS A 394 -24.60 -2.57 2.46
N MET A 395 -25.57 -2.91 1.63
CA MET A 395 -26.04 -2.09 0.53
C MET A 395 -27.54 -1.87 0.68
N PRO A 396 -28.08 -0.64 0.54
CA PRO A 396 -29.52 -0.46 0.49
C PRO A 396 -30.11 -1.35 -0.60
N ALA A 397 -31.22 -2.03 -0.34
CA ALA A 397 -31.78 -3.01 -1.28
C ALA A 397 -32.11 -2.38 -2.65
N ARG A 398 -32.46 -1.09 -2.68
CA ARG A 398 -32.66 -0.30 -3.92
C ARG A 398 -31.39 -0.13 -4.77
N CYS A 399 -30.22 -0.33 -4.17
CA CYS A 399 -28.91 -0.21 -4.80
C CYS A 399 -28.36 -1.56 -5.24
N ALA A 400 -28.92 -2.66 -4.73
CA ALA A 400 -28.47 -3.99 -5.09
C ALA A 400 -28.83 -4.29 -6.55
N PRO A 401 -27.92 -4.89 -7.34
CA PRO A 401 -28.25 -5.32 -8.70
C PRO A 401 -29.41 -6.30 -8.67
N SER A 402 -30.40 -6.11 -9.55
CA SER A 402 -31.60 -6.97 -9.59
C SER A 402 -31.20 -8.42 -9.86
N THR A 403 -31.61 -9.34 -9.01
CA THR A 403 -31.38 -10.79 -9.16
C THR A 403 -32.22 -11.44 -10.29
N ASP A 404 -32.88 -10.65 -11.13
CA ASP A 404 -33.74 -11.14 -12.22
C ASP A 404 -32.97 -11.52 -13.50
N ALA A 405 -31.64 -11.38 -13.52
CA ALA A 405 -30.82 -12.05 -14.51
C ALA A 405 -30.59 -13.51 -14.05
N GLY A 406 -31.53 -14.39 -14.40
CA GLY A 406 -31.31 -15.84 -14.33
C GLY A 406 -30.01 -16.23 -15.04
N PRO A 407 -29.42 -17.40 -14.75
CA PRO A 407 -28.24 -17.86 -15.47
C PRO A 407 -28.55 -17.80 -16.97
N ALA A 408 -27.66 -17.17 -17.74
CA ALA A 408 -27.72 -17.21 -19.19
C ALA A 408 -27.77 -18.70 -19.58
N SER A 409 -28.96 -19.19 -19.91
CA SER A 409 -29.09 -20.50 -20.50
C SER A 409 -28.46 -20.39 -21.87
N ASP A 410 -27.37 -21.11 -22.08
CA ASP A 410 -26.78 -21.39 -23.38
C ASP A 410 -27.87 -21.94 -24.30
N GLY A 411 -28.54 -21.02 -25.01
CA GLY A 411 -29.46 -21.30 -26.09
C GLY A 411 -28.66 -21.72 -27.32
N GLY A 412 -28.03 -22.89 -27.24
CA GLY A 412 -27.53 -23.59 -28.41
C GLY A 412 -28.70 -23.88 -29.34
N ALA A 413 -28.77 -23.14 -30.43
CA ALA A 413 -29.67 -23.41 -31.54
C ALA A 413 -29.34 -24.80 -32.12
N ALA A 414 -30.14 -25.80 -31.75
CA ALA A 414 -30.22 -27.05 -32.49
C ALA A 414 -31.15 -26.82 -33.69
N ASP A 415 -30.52 -26.73 -34.85
CA ASP A 415 -31.14 -26.66 -36.17
C ASP A 415 -31.96 -27.94 -36.41
N ALA A 416 -33.28 -27.86 -36.27
CA ALA A 416 -34.20 -28.93 -36.61
C ALA A 416 -34.83 -28.60 -37.97
N SER A 417 -34.18 -29.07 -39.03
CA SER A 417 -34.72 -29.10 -40.39
C SER A 417 -36.01 -29.92 -40.41
N THR A 418 -37.14 -29.24 -40.63
CA THR A 418 -38.38 -29.87 -41.09
C THR A 418 -38.59 -29.50 -42.55
N GLY A 419 -38.41 -30.47 -43.44
CA GLY A 419 -38.76 -30.39 -44.85
C GLY A 419 -39.41 -31.70 -45.25
N ARG A 420 -40.71 -31.64 -45.57
CA ARG A 420 -41.50 -32.73 -46.15
C ARG A 420 -41.29 -32.81 -47.67
N ASP A 421 -41.72 -33.96 -48.19
CA ASP A 421 -42.21 -34.25 -49.54
C ASP A 421 -41.28 -35.05 -50.46
N GLN A 422 -41.77 -36.28 -50.71
CA GLN A 422 -41.43 -37.33 -51.69
C GLN A 422 -40.30 -38.30 -51.37
#